data_AF-A0A6U5E9E0-F1
#
_entry.id   AF-A0A6U5E9E0-F1
#
_cell.length_a   1.000
_cell.length_b   1.000
_cell.length_c   1.000
_cell.angle_alpha   90.00
_cell.angle_beta   90.00
_cell.angle_gamma   90.00
#
_symmetry.space_group_name_H-M   'P 1'
#
loop_
_entity.id
_entity.type
_entity.pdbx_description
1 polymer ?
#
loop_
_entity_poly.entity_id
_entity_poly.type
_entity_poly.pdbx_seq_one_letter_code
_entity_poly.pdbx_strand_id
1 'polypeptide(L)'
;TTAAAAALRVLPPPAAYLLAANALYLSRRSHLRRMPKRDLWHIRTRREPGVSPRLHLAMLLAWQAFVLIFPLVEPLSRTRGYVSFYYTYPNAHGVGIIWEPLDAQGLPATARAKRQVRLDWHRFGRNVGDVGRDGYRHPPKVTANLPHCDIPARSVKHWPWRRKRKYQRK
;
A
#
# COMPACT_ATOMS: atom_id res chain seq x y z
N THR A 1 -1.84 36.48 -0.78
CA THR A 1 -0.79 35.65 -1.42
C THR A 1 0.61 35.84 -0.84
N THR A 2 0.86 36.81 0.04
CA THR A 2 2.18 37.13 0.62
C THR A 2 2.56 36.32 1.87
N ALA A 3 1.61 35.89 2.71
CA ALA A 3 1.90 35.15 3.94
C ALA A 3 2.42 33.71 3.72
N ALA A 4 1.90 33.00 2.71
CA ALA A 4 2.34 31.64 2.39
C ALA A 4 3.78 31.61 1.85
N ALA A 5 4.18 32.63 1.09
CA ALA A 5 5.54 32.77 0.57
C ALA A 5 6.55 33.10 1.69
N ALA A 6 6.15 33.86 2.71
CA ALA A 6 6.98 34.15 3.87
C ALA A 6 7.18 32.92 4.79
N ALA A 7 6.14 32.11 5.01
CA ALA A 7 6.23 30.89 5.82
C ALA A 7 7.14 29.82 5.22
N LEU A 8 7.27 29.78 3.89
CA LEU A 8 8.17 28.86 3.17
C LEU A 8 9.66 29.17 3.37
N ARG A 9 10.03 30.38 3.81
CA ARG A 9 11.44 30.79 3.99
C ARG A 9 12.08 30.33 5.31
N VAL A 10 11.32 29.73 6.23
CA VAL A 10 11.79 29.37 7.59
C VAL A 10 11.69 27.87 7.87
N LEU A 11 11.26 27.06 6.89
CA LEU A 11 11.17 25.63 7.11
C LEU A 11 12.55 24.97 7.02
N PRO A 12 12.92 24.12 7.99
CA PRO A 12 14.15 23.35 7.86
C PRO A 12 14.06 22.47 6.60
N PRO A 13 15.18 22.24 5.87
CA PRO A 13 15.16 21.53 4.59
C PRO A 13 14.38 20.19 4.59
N PRO A 14 14.44 19.35 5.65
CA PRO A 14 13.64 18.12 5.70
C PRO A 14 12.13 18.38 5.71
N ALA A 15 11.66 19.43 6.38
CA ALA A 15 10.24 19.78 6.43
C ALA A 15 9.75 20.31 5.08
N ALA A 16 10.56 21.16 4.42
CA ALA A 16 10.26 21.65 3.08
C ALA A 16 10.17 20.49 2.07
N TYR A 17 11.10 19.54 2.14
CA TYR A 17 11.07 18.33 1.31
C TYR A 17 9.81 17.50 1.54
N LEU A 18 9.46 17.22 2.81
CA LEU A 18 8.30 16.41 3.15
C LEU A 18 6.99 17.04 2.65
N LEU A 19 6.85 18.36 2.79
CA LEU A 19 5.70 19.11 2.29
C LEU A 19 5.62 19.05 0.76
N ALA A 20 6.74 19.29 0.07
CA ALA A 20 6.80 19.23 -1.38
C ALA A 20 6.46 17.83 -1.91
N ALA A 21 7.02 16.77 -1.29
CA ALA A 21 6.75 15.38 -1.67
C ALA A 21 5.28 15.00 -1.42
N ASN A 22 4.68 15.43 -0.30
CA ASN A 22 3.25 15.22 -0.04
C ASN A 22 2.38 15.97 -1.06
N ALA A 23 2.68 17.24 -1.34
CA ALA A 23 1.96 18.05 -2.32
C ALA A 23 2.03 17.43 -3.72
N LEU A 24 3.20 16.96 -4.13
CA LEU A 24 3.41 16.28 -5.41
C LEU A 24 2.60 14.98 -5.46
N TYR A 25 2.72 14.12 -4.46
CA TYR A 25 2.01 12.85 -4.38
C TYR A 25 0.48 13.04 -4.44
N LEU A 26 -0.06 13.94 -3.62
CA LEU A 26 -1.50 14.21 -3.55
C LEU A 26 -2.03 14.84 -4.83
N SER A 27 -1.30 15.81 -5.40
CA SER A 27 -1.69 16.43 -6.68
C SER A 27 -1.75 15.41 -7.80
N ARG A 28 -0.72 14.55 -7.88
CA ARG A 28 -0.65 13.49 -8.87
C ARG A 28 -1.75 12.44 -8.65
N ARG A 29 -1.98 11.99 -7.41
CA ARG A 29 -3.06 11.03 -7.08
C ARG A 29 -4.44 11.61 -7.38
N SER A 30 -4.63 12.89 -7.11
CA SER A 30 -5.86 13.65 -7.41
C SER A 30 -6.15 13.64 -8.90
N HIS A 31 -5.14 13.97 -9.72
CA HIS A 31 -5.26 13.93 -11.18
C HIS A 31 -5.65 12.53 -11.70
N LEU A 32 -4.92 11.49 -11.31
CA LEU A 32 -5.16 10.13 -11.82
C LEU A 32 -6.48 9.50 -11.35
N ARG A 33 -6.99 9.88 -10.19
CA ARG A 33 -8.23 9.32 -9.62
C ARG A 33 -9.44 10.24 -9.73
N ARG A 34 -9.28 11.42 -10.34
CA ARG A 34 -10.31 12.47 -10.42
C ARG A 34 -10.95 12.73 -9.05
N MET A 35 -10.13 12.80 -8.01
CA MET A 35 -10.54 12.98 -6.63
C MET A 35 -9.95 14.26 -6.06
N PRO A 36 -10.70 15.10 -5.32
CA PRO A 36 -10.16 16.29 -4.67
C PRO A 36 -8.98 15.97 -3.75
N LYS A 37 -7.95 16.82 -3.74
CA LYS A 37 -6.78 16.67 -2.86
C LYS A 37 -7.17 16.65 -1.38
N ARG A 38 -8.20 17.42 -1.01
CA ARG A 38 -8.77 17.47 0.35
C ARG A 38 -9.29 16.11 0.80
N ASP A 39 -9.99 15.40 -0.08
CA ASP A 39 -10.55 14.08 0.22
C ASP A 39 -9.45 13.04 0.35
N LEU A 40 -8.45 13.11 -0.53
CA LEU A 40 -7.26 12.26 -0.43
C LEU A 40 -6.50 12.51 0.88
N TRP A 41 -6.32 13.75 1.28
CA TRP A 41 -5.71 14.11 2.56
C TRP A 41 -6.53 13.57 3.74
N HIS A 42 -7.86 13.74 3.70
CA HIS A 42 -8.78 13.26 4.72
C HIS A 42 -8.72 11.74 4.87
N ILE A 43 -8.77 10.99 3.75
CA ILE A 43 -8.63 9.52 3.74
C ILE A 43 -7.32 9.06 4.41
N ARG A 44 -6.25 9.85 4.29
CA ARG A 44 -4.95 9.51 4.89
C ARG A 44 -4.87 9.86 6.37
N THR A 45 -5.49 10.97 6.77
CA THR A 45 -5.30 11.56 8.10
C THR A 45 -6.42 11.27 9.08
N ARG A 46 -7.60 10.89 8.61
CA ARG A 46 -8.70 10.51 9.49
C ARG A 46 -8.64 9.03 9.82
N ARG A 47 -8.77 8.72 11.11
CA ARG A 47 -8.89 7.36 11.62
C ARG A 47 -10.27 6.81 11.30
N GLU A 48 -10.33 5.69 10.58
CA GLU A 48 -11.57 4.97 10.32
C GLU A 48 -12.14 4.33 11.62
N PRO A 49 -13.47 4.16 11.74
CA PRO A 49 -14.07 3.44 12.85
C PRO A 49 -13.49 2.03 13.01
N GLY A 50 -13.23 1.60 14.25
CA GLY A 50 -12.64 0.29 14.55
C GLY A 50 -11.12 0.18 14.38
N VAL A 51 -10.44 1.20 13.83
CA VAL A 51 -8.97 1.22 13.73
C VAL A 51 -8.37 1.72 15.04
N SER A 52 -7.50 0.92 15.68
CA SER A 52 -6.81 1.37 16.90
C SER A 52 -5.90 2.58 16.64
N PRO A 53 -5.67 3.47 17.63
CA PRO A 53 -4.75 4.60 17.48
C PRO A 53 -3.33 4.18 17.06
N ARG A 54 -2.83 3.07 17.62
CA ARG A 54 -1.51 2.51 17.28
C ARG A 54 -1.41 2.11 15.82
N LEU A 55 -2.43 1.41 15.30
CA LEU A 55 -2.48 1.01 13.90
C LEU A 55 -2.62 2.23 12.97
N HIS A 56 -3.45 3.20 13.35
CA HIS A 56 -3.60 4.43 12.58
C HIS A 56 -2.28 5.20 12.48
N LEU A 57 -1.54 5.35 13.59
CA LEU A 57 -0.21 5.94 13.60
C LEU A 57 0.75 5.15 12.69
N ALA A 58 0.76 3.82 12.77
CA ALA A 58 1.58 3.00 11.88
C ALA A 58 1.24 3.22 10.40
N MET A 59 -0.04 3.34 10.04
CA MET A 59 -0.49 3.64 8.69
C MET A 59 -0.06 5.05 8.22
N LEU A 60 -0.08 6.03 9.11
CA LEU A 60 0.42 7.39 8.82
C LEU A 60 1.92 7.38 8.57
N LEU A 61 2.68 6.71 9.44
CA LEU A 61 4.14 6.60 9.30
C LEU A 61 4.53 5.85 8.03
N ALA A 62 3.85 4.75 7.71
CA ALA A 62 4.09 4.01 6.46
C ALA A 62 3.76 4.86 5.22
N TRP A 63 2.69 5.68 5.28
CA TRP A 63 2.39 6.62 4.21
C TRP A 63 3.49 7.68 4.04
N GLN A 64 3.95 8.29 5.13
CA GLN A 64 5.02 9.28 5.07
C GLN A 64 6.33 8.66 4.57
N ALA A 65 6.66 7.44 4.98
CA ALA A 65 7.81 6.70 4.46
C ALA A 65 7.71 6.49 2.94
N PHE A 66 6.53 6.13 2.42
CA PHE A 66 6.31 6.05 0.97
C PHE A 66 6.45 7.41 0.28
N VAL A 67 5.88 8.48 0.85
CA VAL A 67 5.94 9.81 0.25
C VAL A 67 7.39 10.33 0.20
N LEU A 68 8.20 10.05 1.22
CA LEU A 68 9.62 10.40 1.24
C LEU A 68 10.40 9.83 0.06
N ILE A 69 10.04 8.65 -0.44
CA ILE A 69 10.71 8.02 -1.59
C ILE A 69 9.95 8.21 -2.91
N PHE A 70 8.73 8.77 -2.86
CA PHE A 70 7.85 8.89 -4.03
C PHE A 70 8.49 9.64 -5.22
N PRO A 71 9.22 10.76 -5.02
CA PRO A 71 9.90 11.43 -6.13
C PRO A 71 10.90 10.57 -6.91
N LEU A 72 11.38 9.46 -6.32
CA LEU A 72 12.24 8.48 -6.98
C LEU A 72 11.45 7.28 -7.51
N VAL A 73 10.54 6.73 -6.69
CA VAL A 73 9.76 5.54 -7.02
C VAL A 73 8.86 5.77 -8.23
N GLU A 74 8.24 6.94 -8.35
CA GLU A 74 7.29 7.21 -9.43
C GLU A 74 7.96 7.30 -10.81
N PRO A 75 9.02 8.11 -11.05
CA PRO A 75 9.73 8.10 -12.33
C PRO A 75 10.25 6.71 -12.70
N LEU A 76 10.85 5.98 -11.75
CA LEU A 76 11.33 4.61 -11.99
C LEU A 76 10.19 3.65 -12.37
N SER A 77 9.01 3.80 -11.75
CA SER A 77 7.83 3.02 -12.12
C SER A 77 7.37 3.34 -13.55
N ARG A 78 7.41 4.62 -13.93
CA ARG A 78 7.00 5.07 -15.27
C ARG A 78 7.92 4.57 -16.38
N THR A 79 9.23 4.45 -16.13
CA THR A 79 10.15 3.83 -17.11
C THR A 79 9.78 2.38 -17.45
N ARG A 80 9.02 1.72 -16.56
CA ARG A 80 8.52 0.35 -16.75
C ARG A 80 7.04 0.28 -17.15
N GLY A 81 6.42 1.41 -17.48
CA GLY A 81 5.00 1.46 -17.87
C GLY A 81 4.01 1.41 -16.71
N TYR A 82 4.45 1.72 -15.48
CA TYR A 82 3.63 1.67 -14.27
C TYR A 82 3.47 3.02 -13.60
N VAL A 83 2.47 3.09 -12.73
CA VAL A 83 2.22 4.16 -11.79
C VAL A 83 2.14 3.61 -10.38
N SER A 84 2.80 4.29 -9.44
CA SER A 84 2.89 3.84 -8.05
C SER A 84 1.82 4.49 -7.16
N PHE A 85 1.29 3.76 -6.19
CA PHE A 85 0.31 4.27 -5.24
C PHE A 85 0.47 3.64 -3.86
N TYR A 86 0.43 4.46 -2.82
CA TYR A 86 0.22 3.95 -1.47
C TYR A 86 -1.26 3.68 -1.21
N TYR A 87 -1.56 2.64 -0.45
CA TYR A 87 -2.91 2.37 0.05
C TYR A 87 -2.90 1.77 1.46
N THR A 88 -4.01 1.95 2.15
CA THR A 88 -4.28 1.42 3.50
C THR A 88 -5.35 0.33 3.37
N TYR A 89 -5.23 -0.73 4.17
CA TYR A 89 -6.25 -1.76 4.26
C TYR A 89 -6.55 -2.10 5.73
N PRO A 90 -7.40 -1.29 6.39
CA PRO A 90 -7.58 -1.38 7.84
C PRO A 90 -8.17 -2.70 8.31
N ASN A 91 -9.06 -3.30 7.52
CA ASN A 91 -9.67 -4.59 7.81
C ASN A 91 -8.64 -5.74 7.89
N ALA A 92 -7.53 -5.65 7.15
CA ALA A 92 -6.42 -6.60 7.26
C ALA A 92 -5.31 -6.11 8.20
N HIS A 93 -5.54 -5.00 8.90
CA HIS A 93 -4.55 -4.32 9.74
C HIS A 93 -3.25 -4.03 9.00
N GLY A 94 -3.35 -3.53 7.77
CA GLY A 94 -2.20 -3.42 6.88
C GLY A 94 -2.19 -2.24 5.93
N VAL A 95 -1.12 -2.20 5.14
CA VAL A 95 -0.80 -1.15 4.17
C VAL A 95 -0.11 -1.78 2.97
N GLY A 96 -0.01 -1.06 1.86
CA GLY A 96 0.76 -1.54 0.73
C GLY A 96 1.03 -0.49 -0.33
N ILE A 97 1.80 -0.92 -1.33
CA ILE A 97 2.11 -0.16 -2.53
C ILE A 97 1.54 -0.93 -3.72
N ILE A 98 0.87 -0.22 -4.61
CA ILE A 98 0.35 -0.73 -5.87
C ILE A 98 1.17 -0.14 -7.00
N TRP A 99 1.63 -0.99 -7.91
CA TRP A 99 2.03 -0.60 -9.25
C TRP A 99 0.91 -0.98 -10.21
N GLU A 100 0.25 0.04 -10.76
CA GLU A 100 -0.81 -0.14 -11.75
C GLU A 100 -0.25 0.20 -13.13
N PRO A 101 -0.52 -0.61 -14.17
CA PRO A 101 -0.11 -0.28 -15.54
C PRO A 101 -0.72 1.05 -16.01
N LEU A 102 0.02 1.81 -16.83
CA LEU A 102 -0.44 3.07 -17.41
C LEU A 102 -1.66 2.87 -18.31
N ASP A 103 -1.68 1.80 -19.10
CA ASP A 103 -2.79 1.44 -19.97
C ASP A 103 -4.03 0.96 -19.19
N ALA A 104 -3.87 0.61 -17.91
CA ALA A 104 -4.97 0.22 -17.04
C ALA A 104 -5.69 1.41 -16.38
N GLN A 105 -5.17 2.65 -16.47
CA GLN A 105 -5.76 3.80 -15.73
C GLN A 105 -7.24 4.04 -16.05
N GLY A 106 -7.63 3.87 -17.32
CA GLY A 106 -9.00 4.08 -17.80
C GLY A 106 -9.98 2.94 -17.55
N LEU A 107 -9.50 1.80 -17.02
CA LEU A 107 -10.36 0.64 -16.79
C LEU A 107 -11.22 0.79 -15.52
N PRO A 108 -12.38 0.09 -15.45
CA PRO A 108 -13.14 -0.04 -14.21
C PRO A 108 -12.29 -0.63 -13.07
N ALA A 109 -12.62 -0.29 -11.82
CA ALA A 109 -11.81 -0.65 -10.66
C ALA A 109 -11.51 -2.16 -10.53
N THR A 110 -12.49 -3.01 -10.83
CA THR A 110 -12.35 -4.47 -10.82
C THR A 110 -11.39 -4.98 -11.89
N ALA A 111 -11.44 -4.41 -13.10
CA ALA A 111 -10.51 -4.73 -14.19
C ALA A 111 -9.09 -4.23 -13.88
N ARG A 112 -8.95 -3.03 -13.31
CA ARG A 112 -7.65 -2.51 -12.84
C ARG A 112 -7.02 -3.41 -11.80
N ALA A 113 -7.80 -3.84 -10.81
CA ALA A 113 -7.33 -4.69 -9.73
C ALA A 113 -6.66 -5.99 -10.22
N LYS A 114 -7.14 -6.55 -11.34
CA LYS A 114 -6.56 -7.75 -11.95
C LYS A 114 -5.20 -7.51 -12.61
N ARG A 115 -4.88 -6.27 -12.97
CA ARG A 115 -3.64 -5.89 -13.67
C ARG A 115 -2.57 -5.28 -12.74
N GLN A 116 -2.93 -4.98 -11.51
CA GLN A 116 -2.05 -4.39 -10.51
C GLN A 116 -1.01 -5.39 -9.99
N VAL A 117 0.21 -4.92 -9.77
CA VAL A 117 1.18 -5.57 -8.88
C VAL A 117 1.07 -4.91 -7.51
N ARG A 118 1.04 -5.70 -6.45
CA ARG A 118 0.90 -5.19 -5.08
C ARG A 118 2.01 -5.73 -4.19
N LEU A 119 2.56 -4.85 -3.37
CA LEU A 119 3.45 -5.20 -2.26
C LEU A 119 2.78 -4.74 -0.97
N ASP A 120 2.42 -5.72 -0.16
CA ASP A 120 1.43 -5.56 0.89
C ASP A 120 2.01 -6.05 2.22
N TRP A 121 1.80 -5.31 3.29
CA TRP A 121 2.10 -5.72 4.65
C TRP A 121 0.80 -5.75 5.44
N HIS A 122 0.32 -6.94 5.75
CA HIS A 122 -0.91 -7.09 6.52
C HIS A 122 -0.95 -8.40 7.29
N ARG A 123 -1.96 -8.57 8.15
CA ARG A 123 -2.08 -9.70 9.06
C ARG A 123 -2.32 -11.01 8.32
N PHE A 124 -1.56 -12.03 8.67
CA PHE A 124 -1.77 -13.42 8.29
C PHE A 124 -1.99 -14.25 9.55
N GLY A 125 -2.87 -15.24 9.43
CA GLY A 125 -3.02 -16.28 10.43
C GLY A 125 -2.22 -17.51 10.03
N ARG A 126 -1.38 -18.02 10.93
CA ARG A 126 -0.57 -19.22 10.71
C ARG A 126 -0.80 -20.20 11.85
N ASN A 127 -1.12 -21.45 11.52
CA ASN A 127 -1.13 -22.54 12.50
C ASN A 127 0.31 -22.90 12.85
N VAL A 128 0.60 -22.88 14.15
CA VAL A 128 1.92 -23.19 14.73
C VAL A 128 1.89 -24.42 15.62
N GLY A 129 0.73 -25.05 15.77
CA GLY A 129 0.64 -26.37 16.40
C GLY A 129 1.35 -27.46 15.59
N ASP A 130 1.24 -28.68 16.12
CA ASP A 130 1.90 -29.85 15.55
C ASP A 130 1.35 -30.22 14.18
N VAL A 131 2.20 -30.86 13.39
CA VAL A 131 1.81 -31.43 12.10
C VAL A 131 1.04 -32.72 12.38
N GLY A 132 -0.24 -32.75 12.00
CA GLY A 132 -1.08 -33.93 12.11
C GLY A 132 -0.68 -35.01 11.10
N ARG A 133 -1.29 -36.20 11.25
CA ARG A 133 -1.10 -37.34 10.34
C ARG A 133 -1.49 -37.03 8.88
N ASP A 134 -2.34 -36.03 8.69
CA ASP A 134 -2.77 -35.49 7.40
C ASP A 134 -1.72 -34.57 6.73
N GLY A 135 -0.59 -34.33 7.39
CA GLY A 135 0.47 -33.44 6.93
C GLY A 135 0.17 -31.95 7.14
N TYR A 136 -0.92 -31.61 7.82
CA TYR A 136 -1.31 -30.22 8.09
C TYR A 136 -0.97 -29.81 9.52
N ARG A 137 -0.59 -28.54 9.73
CA ARG A 137 -0.47 -27.97 11.07
C ARG A 137 -1.84 -27.61 11.62
N HIS A 138 -2.16 -28.14 12.78
CA HIS A 138 -3.40 -27.86 13.51
C HIS A 138 -3.21 -26.67 14.46
N PRO A 139 -4.28 -26.12 15.07
CA PRO A 139 -4.17 -25.09 16.10
C PRO A 139 -3.14 -25.45 17.20
N PRO A 140 -2.55 -24.46 17.90
CA PRO A 140 -2.94 -23.05 17.95
C PRO A 140 -2.54 -22.24 16.72
N LYS A 141 -3.27 -21.14 16.51
CA LYS A 141 -3.07 -20.18 15.42
C LYS A 141 -2.49 -18.90 15.98
N VAL A 142 -1.35 -18.48 15.45
CA VAL A 142 -0.78 -17.15 15.71
C VAL A 142 -1.12 -16.21 14.56
N THR A 143 -1.22 -14.92 14.86
CA THR A 143 -1.38 -13.89 13.85
C THR A 143 -0.16 -13.00 13.82
N ALA A 144 0.35 -12.73 12.62
CA ALA A 144 1.50 -11.86 12.42
C ALA A 144 1.30 -11.06 11.14
N ASN A 145 1.78 -9.82 11.12
CA ASN A 145 1.80 -9.03 9.90
C ASN A 145 3.02 -9.41 9.07
N LEU A 146 2.81 -9.79 7.81
CA LEU A 146 3.87 -10.28 6.94
C LEU A 146 3.86 -9.55 5.58
N PRO A 147 5.03 -9.18 5.03
CA PRO A 147 5.14 -8.54 3.72
C PRO A 147 4.96 -9.56 2.61
N HIS A 148 4.12 -9.30 1.61
CA HIS A 148 3.88 -10.21 0.50
C HIS A 148 3.61 -9.49 -0.81
N CYS A 149 3.72 -10.23 -1.90
CA CYS A 149 3.43 -9.76 -3.23
C CYS A 149 2.22 -10.49 -3.85
N ASP A 150 1.35 -9.69 -4.45
CA ASP A 150 0.24 -10.14 -5.31
C ASP A 150 0.48 -9.67 -6.74
N ILE A 151 0.40 -10.61 -7.69
CA ILE A 151 0.40 -10.34 -9.14
C ILE A 151 -0.76 -11.14 -9.73
N PRO A 152 -2.01 -10.62 -9.68
CA PRO A 152 -3.20 -11.36 -10.07
C PRO A 152 -3.16 -11.81 -11.54
N ALA A 153 -2.58 -11.00 -12.43
CA ALA A 153 -2.37 -11.36 -13.85
C ALA A 153 -1.50 -12.62 -14.03
N ARG A 154 -0.69 -12.98 -13.03
CA ARG A 154 0.15 -14.20 -13.01
C ARG A 154 -0.37 -15.24 -12.01
N SER A 155 -1.58 -15.07 -11.48
CA SER A 155 -2.13 -15.88 -10.40
C SER A 155 -1.23 -15.97 -9.16
N VAL A 156 -0.33 -14.99 -8.96
CA VAL A 156 0.51 -14.90 -7.77
C VAL A 156 -0.29 -14.18 -6.69
N LYS A 157 -0.45 -14.84 -5.55
CA LYS A 157 -1.14 -14.29 -4.38
C LYS A 157 -0.33 -14.63 -3.14
N HIS A 158 -0.25 -13.70 -2.20
CA HIS A 158 0.40 -13.78 -0.91
C HIS A 158 1.79 -14.42 -0.95
N TRP A 159 2.58 -14.19 -2.01
CA TRP A 159 3.94 -14.72 -2.09
C TRP A 159 4.85 -13.95 -1.12
N PRO A 160 5.70 -14.59 -0.31
CA PRO A 160 6.05 -16.02 -0.32
C PRO A 160 5.24 -16.90 0.64
N TRP A 161 4.29 -16.34 1.39
CA TRP A 161 3.60 -17.06 2.48
C TRP A 161 2.56 -18.07 2.01
N ARG A 162 2.06 -17.95 0.77
CA ARG A 162 1.26 -19.01 0.16
C ARG A 162 2.16 -20.16 -0.29
N ARG A 163 2.15 -21.24 0.51
CA ARG A 163 2.44 -22.60 0.04
C ARG A 163 1.13 -23.36 -0.15
N LYS A 164 0.77 -23.63 -1.40
CA LYS A 164 0.26 -24.95 -1.80
C LYS A 164 0.73 -25.20 -3.24
N ARG A 165 1.73 -26.08 -3.42
CA ARG A 165 1.67 -26.97 -4.59
C ARG A 165 0.35 -27.71 -4.42
N LYS A 166 -0.55 -27.66 -5.40
CA LYS A 166 -1.58 -28.70 -5.49
C LYS A 166 -0.79 -30.00 -5.42
N TYR A 167 -1.00 -30.81 -4.39
CA TYR A 167 -0.58 -32.20 -4.45
C TYR A 167 -1.35 -32.74 -5.65
N GLN A 168 -0.70 -32.83 -6.81
CA GLN A 168 -1.20 -33.67 -7.88
C GLN A 168 -1.12 -35.06 -7.27
N ARG A 169 -2.27 -35.58 -6.82
CA ARG A 169 -2.44 -37.02 -6.71
C ARG A 169 -2.12 -37.54 -8.11
N LYS A 170 -0.96 -38.17 -8.26
CA LYS A 170 -0.77 -39.16 -9.31
C LYS A 170 -1.66 -40.34 -8.98
#